data_AF-A0A966HK87-F1
#
_entry.id   AF-A0A966HK87-F1
#
_cell.length_a   1.000
_cell.length_b   1.000
_cell.length_c   1.000
_cell.angle_alpha   90.00
_cell.angle_beta   90.00
_cell.angle_gamma   90.00
#
_symmetry.space_group_name_H-M   'P 1'
#
loop_
_entity.id
_entity.type
_entity.pdbx_description
1 polymer ?
#
loop_
_entity_poly.entity_id
_entity_poly.type
_entity_poly.pdbx_seq_one_letter_code
_entity_poly.pdbx_strand_id
1 'polypeptide(L)'
;MDKKTIREIVVASAMYSLGSILGPLLLIGGTGLLLDKLLGTYPWILLGSILLAFIVTNVLLFKKIKKINRLMDNYRQEIISKKINEKETESEKGID
;
A
#
# COMPACT_ATOMS: atom_id res chain seq x y z
N MET A 1 -2.51 20.47 -13.11
CA MET A 1 -1.66 19.29 -12.86
C MET A 1 -1.03 18.90 -14.18
N ASP A 2 0.30 18.86 -14.26
CA ASP A 2 1.05 18.61 -15.51
C ASP A 2 0.91 17.13 -15.94
N LYS A 3 0.81 16.87 -17.26
CA LYS A 3 0.81 15.52 -17.83
C LYS A 3 2.02 14.70 -17.37
N LYS A 4 3.18 15.35 -17.18
CA LYS A 4 4.39 14.70 -16.68
C LYS A 4 4.20 14.19 -15.24
N THR A 5 3.61 15.00 -14.37
CA THR A 5 3.31 14.65 -12.97
C THR A 5 2.31 13.49 -12.89
N ILE A 6 1.28 13.48 -13.73
CA ILE A 6 0.30 12.38 -13.78
C ILE A 6 1.00 11.06 -14.16
N ARG A 7 1.87 11.09 -15.18
CA ARG A 7 2.63 9.90 -15.61
C ARG A 7 3.54 9.37 -14.51
N GLU A 8 4.25 10.25 -13.81
CA GLU A 8 5.12 9.87 -12.70
C GLU A 8 4.33 9.24 -11.54
N ILE A 9 3.18 9.79 -11.17
CA ILE A 9 2.29 9.22 -10.14
C ILE A 9 1.79 7.83 -10.54
N VAL A 10 1.38 7.67 -11.80
CA VAL A 10 0.90 6.37 -12.31
C VAL A 10 2.02 5.34 -12.30
N VAL A 11 3.22 5.69 -12.78
CA VAL A 11 4.39 4.80 -12.77
C VAL A 11 4.78 4.43 -11.35
N ALA A 12 4.85 5.39 -10.43
CA ALA A 12 5.18 5.13 -9.03
C ALA A 12 4.17 4.19 -8.38
N SER A 13 2.88 4.41 -8.64
CA SER A 13 1.79 3.57 -8.12
C SER A 13 1.84 2.14 -8.69
N ALA A 14 2.14 2.01 -9.98
CA ALA A 14 2.32 0.72 -10.64
C ALA A 14 3.54 -0.03 -10.10
N MET A 15 4.71 0.63 -10.01
CA MET A 15 5.93 0.05 -9.42
C MET A 15 5.71 -0.39 -7.97
N TYR A 16 5.03 0.43 -7.18
CA TYR A 16 4.72 0.12 -5.79
C TYR A 16 3.82 -1.12 -5.67
N SER A 17 2.77 -1.20 -6.51
CA SER A 17 1.84 -2.32 -6.52
C SER A 17 2.52 -3.61 -6.98
N LEU A 18 3.28 -3.53 -8.08
CA LEU A 18 4.06 -4.65 -8.60
C LEU A 18 5.10 -5.14 -7.60
N GLY A 19 5.87 -4.24 -6.98
CA GLY A 19 6.86 -4.61 -5.97
C GLY A 19 6.23 -5.26 -4.73
N SER A 20 5.06 -4.78 -4.32
CA SER A 20 4.34 -5.34 -3.16
C SER A 20 3.79 -6.75 -3.40
N ILE A 21 3.57 -7.14 -4.66
CA ILE A 21 3.08 -8.46 -5.05
C ILE A 21 4.25 -9.39 -5.41
N LEU A 22 5.14 -8.92 -6.28
CA LEU A 22 6.29 -9.69 -6.76
C LEU A 22 7.33 -9.93 -5.67
N GLY A 23 7.50 -9.00 -4.71
CA GLY A 23 8.46 -9.15 -3.62
C GLY A 23 8.19 -10.40 -2.77
N PRO A 24 7.01 -10.53 -2.14
CA PRO A 24 6.65 -11.73 -1.40
C PRO A 24 6.63 -12.99 -2.27
N LEU A 25 6.15 -12.90 -3.52
CA LEU A 25 6.10 -14.02 -4.45
C LEU A 25 7.50 -14.55 -4.79
N LEU A 26 8.46 -13.67 -5.07
CA LEU A 26 9.85 -14.05 -5.36
C LEU A 26 10.58 -14.57 -4.12
N LEU A 27 10.38 -13.94 -2.96
CA LEU A 27 11.02 -14.37 -1.72
C LEU A 27 10.50 -15.74 -1.27
N ILE A 28 9.18 -15.91 -1.21
CA ILE A 28 8.55 -17.13 -0.69
C ILE A 28 8.54 -18.22 -1.77
N GLY A 29 8.19 -17.88 -3.01
CA GLY A 29 8.21 -18.83 -4.13
C GLY A 29 9.63 -19.27 -4.48
N GLY A 30 10.61 -18.35 -4.47
CA GLY A 30 12.02 -18.67 -4.72
C GLY A 30 12.63 -19.56 -3.64
N THR A 31 12.31 -19.32 -2.36
CA THR A 31 12.72 -20.23 -1.27
C THR A 31 12.02 -21.58 -1.37
N GLY A 32 10.74 -21.61 -1.73
CA GLY A 32 10.01 -22.85 -2.02
C GLY A 32 10.70 -23.66 -3.13
N LEU A 33 11.08 -23.00 -4.23
CA LEU A 33 11.79 -23.59 -5.37
C LEU A 33 13.14 -24.21 -4.98
N LEU A 34 13.90 -23.54 -4.11
CA LEU A 34 15.15 -24.05 -3.55
C LEU A 34 14.92 -25.28 -2.67
N LEU A 35 13.93 -25.22 -1.77
CA LEU A 35 13.57 -26.35 -0.90
C LEU A 35 13.11 -27.56 -1.71
N ASP A 36 12.29 -27.34 -2.74
CA ASP A 36 11.75 -28.39 -3.61
C ASP A 36 12.87 -29.11 -4.37
N LYS A 37 13.91 -28.37 -4.81
CA LYS A 37 15.13 -28.94 -5.42
C LYS A 37 15.99 -29.72 -4.40
N LEU A 38 16.11 -29.23 -3.17
CA LEU A 38 16.92 -29.88 -2.13
C LEU A 38 16.27 -31.16 -1.59
N LEU A 39 14.94 -31.18 -1.48
CA LEU A 39 14.17 -32.28 -0.88
C LEU A 39 13.56 -33.23 -1.93
N GLY A 40 13.73 -32.95 -3.22
CA GLY A 40 13.21 -33.79 -4.31
C GLY A 40 11.67 -33.87 -4.36
N THR A 41 10.98 -32.92 -3.74
CA THR A 41 9.51 -32.93 -3.54
C THR A 41 8.74 -32.22 -4.65
N TYR A 42 9.44 -31.90 -5.75
CA TYR A 42 8.93 -31.15 -6.88
C TYR A 42 7.64 -31.77 -7.45
N PRO A 43 6.53 -31.02 -7.61
CA PRO A 43 6.36 -29.56 -7.45
C PRO A 43 5.55 -29.13 -6.20
N TRP A 44 5.37 -30.00 -5.20
CA TRP A 44 4.37 -29.78 -4.14
C TRP A 44 4.74 -28.64 -3.18
N ILE A 45 6.02 -28.55 -2.79
CA ILE A 45 6.47 -27.48 -1.88
C ILE A 45 6.44 -26.13 -2.61
N LEU A 46 6.83 -26.10 -3.88
CA LEU A 46 6.72 -24.89 -4.69
C LEU A 46 5.26 -24.41 -4.77
N LEU A 47 4.31 -25.29 -5.09
CA LEU A 47 2.90 -24.93 -5.16
C LEU A 47 2.38 -24.39 -3.81
N GLY A 48 2.71 -25.08 -2.72
CA GLY A 48 2.33 -24.65 -1.37
C GLY A 48 2.91 -23.28 -1.01
N SER A 49 4.17 -23.03 -1.36
CA SER A 49 4.84 -21.76 -1.11
C SER A 49 4.24 -20.61 -1.92
N ILE A 50 3.89 -20.82 -3.19
CA ILE A 50 3.23 -19.83 -4.04
C ILE A 50 1.83 -19.50 -3.49
N LEU A 51 1.07 -20.51 -3.10
CA LEU A 51 -0.25 -20.32 -2.50
C LEU A 51 -0.16 -19.52 -1.20
N LEU A 52 0.82 -19.86 -0.33
CA LEU A 52 1.08 -19.14 0.90
C LEU A 52 1.48 -17.68 0.62
N ALA A 53 2.36 -17.45 -0.36
CA ALA A 53 2.77 -16.11 -0.77
C ALA A 53 1.58 -15.27 -1.24
N PHE A 54 0.67 -15.86 -2.01
CA PHE A 54 -0.55 -15.20 -2.47
C PHE A 54 -1.45 -14.79 -1.30
N ILE A 55 -1.68 -15.69 -0.34
CA ILE A 55 -2.49 -15.39 0.86
C ILE A 55 -1.85 -14.26 1.68
N VAL A 56 -0.55 -14.38 1.97
CA VAL A 56 0.19 -13.37 2.75
C VAL A 56 0.14 -12.00 2.08
N THR A 57 0.33 -11.95 0.75
CA THR A 57 0.27 -10.71 -0.02
C THR A 57 -1.10 -10.05 0.08
N ASN A 58 -2.18 -10.82 -0.06
CA ASN A 58 -3.55 -10.31 0.08
C ASN A 58 -3.81 -9.75 1.48
N VAL A 59 -3.38 -10.45 2.53
CA VAL A 59 -3.51 -9.98 3.92
C VAL A 59 -2.72 -8.68 4.14
N LEU A 60 -1.50 -8.60 3.63
CA LEU A 60 -0.67 -7.39 3.74
C LEU A 60 -1.29 -6.20 3.02
N LEU A 61 -1.77 -6.40 1.78
CA LEU A 61 -2.47 -5.38 1.01
C LEU A 61 -3.69 -4.86 1.77
N PHE A 62 -4.50 -5.75 2.33
CA PHE A 62 -5.69 -5.38 3.09
C PHE A 62 -5.35 -4.55 4.34
N LYS A 63 -4.35 -4.98 5.11
CA LYS A 63 -3.86 -4.21 6.27
C LYS A 63 -3.34 -2.84 5.86
N LYS A 64 -2.68 -2.73 4.70
CA LYS A 64 -2.11 -1.48 4.22
C LYS A 64 -3.19 -0.51 3.73
N ILE A 65 -4.20 -1.00 3.02
CA ILE A 65 -5.37 -0.20 2.62
C ILE A 65 -6.08 0.34 3.87
N LYS A 66 -6.30 -0.50 4.89
CA LYS A 66 -6.91 -0.06 6.15
C LYS A 66 -6.10 1.03 6.86
N LYS A 67 -4.76 0.92 6.83
CA LYS A 67 -3.86 1.95 7.38
C LYS A 67 -3.94 3.26 6.60
N ILE A 68 -3.97 3.20 5.26
CA ILE A 68 -4.10 4.36 4.39
C ILE A 68 -5.43 5.08 4.64
N ASN A 69 -6.55 4.34 4.72
CA ASN A 69 -7.86 4.93 4.99
C ASN A 69 -7.88 5.68 6.33
N ARG A 70 -7.34 5.09 7.41
CA ARG A 70 -7.24 5.77 8.71
C ARG A 70 -6.40 7.04 8.66
N LEU A 71 -5.28 7.02 7.95
CA LEU A 71 -4.45 8.23 7.79
C LEU A 71 -5.19 9.32 7.01
N MET A 72 -5.96 8.93 5.99
CA MET A 72 -6.73 9.85 5.17
C MET A 72 -7.90 10.48 5.94
N ASP A 73 -8.59 9.72 6.80
CA ASP A 73 -9.63 10.24 7.69
C ASP A 73 -9.07 11.28 8.66
N ASN A 74 -7.90 11.00 9.26
CA ASN A 74 -7.22 11.94 10.15
C ASN A 74 -6.78 13.23 9.42
N TYR A 75 -6.21 13.10 8.22
CA TYR A 75 -5.86 14.25 7.38
C TYR A 75 -7.08 15.09 7.01
N ARG A 76 -8.21 14.44 6.70
CA ARG A 76 -9.45 15.14 6.35
C ARG A 76 -10.00 15.93 7.55
N GLN A 77 -9.94 15.36 8.75
CA GLN A 77 -10.34 16.06 9.97
C GLN A 77 -9.43 17.26 10.28
N GLU A 78 -8.11 17.11 10.13
CA GLU A 78 -7.16 18.20 10.34
C GLU A 78 -7.42 19.39 9.39
N ILE A 79 -7.66 19.12 8.12
CA ILE A 79 -8.00 20.16 7.13
C ILE A 79 -9.32 20.86 7.48
N ILE A 80 -10.34 20.11 7.92
CA ILE A 80 -11.64 20.67 8.32
C ILE A 80 -11.48 21.56 9.55
N SER A 81 -10.79 21.09 10.60
CA SER A 81 -10.55 21.86 11.83
C SER A 81 -9.71 23.12 11.59
N LYS A 82 -8.74 23.06 10.67
CA LYS A 82 -7.95 24.24 10.30
C LYS A 82 -8.81 25.29 9.57
N LYS A 83 -9.69 24.84 8.67
CA LYS A 83 -10.63 25.72 7.95
C LYS A 83 -11.68 26.36 8.86
N ILE A 84 -12.08 25.68 9.93
CA ILE A 84 -13.03 26.22 10.92
C ILE A 84 -12.35 27.30 11.77
N ASN A 85 -11.14 27.04 12.27
CA ASN A 85 -10.38 28.03 13.06
C ASN A 85 -10.02 29.29 12.25
N GLU A 86 -9.64 29.16 10.96
CA GLU A 86 -9.38 30.32 10.11
C GLU A 86 -10.64 31.20 9.93
N LYS A 87 -11.82 30.58 9.80
CA LYS A 87 -13.10 31.32 9.71
C LYS A 87 -13.51 32.00 11.02
N GLU A 88 -13.28 31.38 12.16
CA GLU A 88 -13.55 32.00 13.46
C GLU A 88 -12.60 33.19 13.73
N THR A 89 -11.32 33.05 13.35
CA THR A 89 -10.32 34.12 13.50
C THR A 89 -10.57 35.33 12.58
N GLU A 90 -11.12 35.11 11.38
CA GLU A 90 -11.56 36.19 10.48
C GLU A 90 -12.85 36.87 10.96
N SER A 91 -13.76 36.13 11.60
CA SER A 91 -15.00 36.68 12.15
C SER A 91 -14.79 37.53 13.40
N GLU A 92 -13.76 37.24 14.21
CA GLU A 92 -13.39 38.07 15.37
C GLU A 92 -12.66 39.38 14.99
N LYS A 93 -11.96 39.43 13.85
CA LYS A 93 -11.23 40.62 13.38
C LYS A 93 -12.06 41.58 12.53
N GLY A 94 -13.29 41.20 12.15
CA GLY A 94 -14.19 41.99 11.30
C GLY A 94 -15.18 42.87 12.06
N ILE A 95 -15.07 42.96 13.39
CA ILE A 95 -15.90 43.79 14.25
C ILE A 95 -15.00 44.83 14.91
N ASP A 96 -14.58 45.84 14.16
CA ASP A 96 -14.05 47.13 14.64
C ASP A 96 -14.55 48.25 13.71
#